data_AF-A0A9N8JX78-F1
#
_entry.id   AF-A0A9N8JX78-F1
#
_cell.length_a   1.000
_cell.length_b   1.000
_cell.length_c   1.000
_cell.angle_alpha   90.00
_cell.angle_beta   90.00
_cell.angle_gamma   90.00
#
_symmetry.space_group_name_H-M   'P 1'
#
loop_
_entity.id
_entity.type
_entity.pdbx_description
1 polymer ?
#
loop_
_entity_poly.entity_id
_entity_poly.type
_entity_poly.pdbx_seq_one_letter_code
_entity_poly.pdbx_strand_id
1 'polypeptide(L)'
;MSWMDWERSLVEFAYEVEKDFDVNGTPSSWADTGLSPAHRYWGDEDHRIELPHTDDPTCRLATSAPTPDKKFIAASNGLVVNLYDVATKECRMVSRGLTMPVRGLDFSPLLTETGGYTLMISSSESDRSDSDKALIFLELGPDGRRVVQPQLLNIDEVLELSMDPVTSQLNGLGGSAAASSLLDTTRAQYKKVLDRLQAILEAKDLLQLDGATGY
;
A
#
# COMPACT_ATOMS: atom_id res chain seq x y z
N MET A 1 43.46 23.36 -35.99
CA MET A 1 42.62 22.55 -35.08
C MET A 1 41.19 22.69 -35.56
N SER A 2 40.69 21.66 -36.25
CA SER A 2 39.34 21.64 -36.81
C SER A 2 38.36 21.49 -35.65
N TRP A 3 37.51 22.50 -35.47
CA TRP A 3 36.31 22.43 -34.64
C TRP A 3 35.34 21.50 -35.38
N MET A 4 35.58 20.19 -35.25
CA MET A 4 34.74 19.15 -35.82
C MET A 4 33.35 19.24 -35.19
N ASP A 5 32.40 19.79 -35.96
CA ASP A 5 31.04 19.30 -36.18
C ASP A 5 30.36 18.58 -35.00
N TRP A 6 30.43 19.18 -33.79
CA TRP A 6 29.82 18.62 -32.58
C TRP A 6 28.30 18.46 -32.72
N GLU A 7 27.66 19.34 -33.50
CA GLU A 7 26.24 19.27 -33.83
C GLU A 7 25.91 18.06 -34.70
N ARG A 8 26.76 17.72 -35.69
CA ARG A 8 26.58 16.47 -36.45
C ARG A 8 26.84 15.25 -35.58
N SER A 9 27.86 15.32 -34.73
CA SER A 9 28.22 14.22 -33.85
C SER A 9 27.09 13.88 -32.86
N LEU A 10 26.31 14.85 -32.38
CA LEU A 10 25.15 14.59 -31.51
C LEU A 10 23.94 14.04 -32.27
N VAL A 11 23.77 14.40 -33.55
CA VAL A 11 22.69 13.85 -34.40
C VAL A 11 22.97 12.40 -34.79
N GLU A 12 24.24 12.02 -34.93
CA GLU A 12 24.68 10.66 -35.24
C GLU A 12 24.98 9.80 -34.00
N PHE A 13 24.99 10.38 -32.79
CA PHE A 13 25.26 9.65 -31.56
C PHE A 13 24.04 8.83 -31.13
N ALA A 14 23.95 7.60 -31.65
CA ALA A 14 23.13 6.56 -31.07
C ALA A 14 23.93 5.88 -29.94
N TYR A 15 23.53 6.10 -28.69
CA TYR A 15 24.08 5.36 -27.56
C TYR A 15 23.50 3.94 -27.57
N GLU A 16 24.27 2.99 -28.09
CA GLU A 16 23.96 1.57 -28.00
C GLU A 16 24.28 1.09 -26.58
N VAL A 17 23.29 1.21 -25.68
CA VAL A 17 23.34 0.74 -24.28
C VAL A 17 23.96 -0.66 -24.17
N GLU A 18 23.71 -1.51 -25.17
CA GLU A 18 24.21 -2.89 -25.29
C GLU A 18 25.74 -3.02 -25.28
N LYS A 19 26.49 -1.97 -25.66
CA LYS A 19 27.97 -2.01 -25.64
C LYS A 19 28.56 -2.00 -24.24
N ASP A 20 27.87 -1.42 -23.26
CA ASP A 20 28.35 -1.40 -21.88
C ASP A 20 28.14 -2.74 -21.17
N PHE A 21 27.43 -3.66 -21.81
CA PHE A 21 27.12 -4.99 -21.31
C PHE A 21 27.73 -6.08 -22.20
N ASP A 22 28.73 -5.78 -23.01
CA ASP A 22 29.43 -6.82 -23.77
C ASP A 22 30.42 -7.61 -22.88
N VAL A 23 30.63 -8.88 -23.22
CA VAL A 23 31.71 -9.70 -22.66
C VAL A 23 32.60 -10.11 -23.82
N ASN A 24 33.79 -9.51 -23.89
CA ASN A 24 34.80 -9.74 -24.94
C ASN A 24 34.28 -9.49 -26.37
N GLY A 25 33.56 -8.38 -26.60
CA GLY A 25 33.02 -8.06 -27.93
C GLY A 25 31.80 -8.90 -28.34
N THR A 26 31.31 -9.76 -27.44
CA THR A 26 30.04 -10.47 -27.60
C THR A 26 28.99 -9.73 -26.75
N PRO A 27 27.95 -9.14 -27.35
CA PRO A 27 26.83 -8.56 -26.60
C PRO A 27 26.27 -9.59 -25.63
N SER A 28 25.95 -9.20 -24.40
CA SER A 28 25.43 -10.14 -23.41
C SER A 28 24.20 -10.89 -23.92
N SER A 29 24.18 -12.20 -23.73
CA SER A 29 23.21 -13.15 -24.32
C SER A 29 21.78 -13.06 -23.76
N TRP A 30 21.43 -12.00 -23.03
CA TRP A 30 20.03 -11.73 -22.71
C TRP A 30 19.31 -11.08 -23.90
N ALA A 31 20.00 -10.35 -24.77
CA ALA A 31 19.46 -9.81 -26.01
C ALA A 31 19.47 -10.87 -27.14
N ASP A 32 18.59 -11.87 -27.09
CA ASP A 32 18.43 -12.80 -28.22
C ASP A 32 17.83 -12.04 -29.41
N THR A 33 18.61 -11.91 -30.49
CA THR A 33 18.34 -11.01 -31.63
C THR A 33 17.37 -11.59 -32.66
N GLY A 34 16.68 -12.69 -32.34
CA GLY A 34 15.83 -13.41 -33.30
C GLY A 34 14.33 -13.21 -33.16
N LEU A 35 13.80 -13.05 -31.94
CA LEU A 35 12.35 -13.20 -31.71
C LEU A 35 11.73 -12.23 -30.71
N SER A 36 12.47 -11.63 -29.78
CA SER A 36 12.00 -10.56 -28.88
C SER A 36 13.21 -9.99 -28.13
N PRO A 37 13.56 -8.69 -28.26
CA PRO A 37 14.63 -8.12 -27.47
C PRO A 37 14.29 -8.24 -25.98
N ALA A 38 15.20 -8.77 -25.17
CA ALA A 38 15.06 -8.72 -23.73
C ALA A 38 15.20 -7.28 -23.26
N HIS A 39 14.37 -6.92 -22.28
CA HIS A 39 13.93 -5.58 -21.89
C HIS A 39 13.13 -4.86 -22.99
N ARG A 40 11.89 -5.31 -23.13
CA ARG A 40 10.76 -4.41 -23.41
C ARG A 40 10.97 -3.12 -22.61
N TYR A 41 10.87 -1.97 -23.28
CA TYR A 41 11.13 -0.63 -22.77
C TYR A 41 10.73 -0.44 -21.30
N TRP A 42 11.39 0.44 -20.55
CA TRP A 42 10.89 0.87 -19.23
C TRP A 42 9.39 1.24 -19.34
N GLY A 43 8.53 0.59 -18.55
CA GLY A 43 7.07 0.72 -18.67
C GLY A 43 6.36 -0.33 -19.55
N ASP A 44 7.08 -1.30 -20.11
CA ASP A 44 6.53 -2.46 -20.85
C ASP A 44 6.78 -3.77 -20.06
N GLU A 45 6.65 -3.68 -18.73
CA GLU A 45 6.70 -4.86 -17.86
C GLU A 45 5.50 -5.77 -18.15
N ASP A 46 5.73 -7.08 -18.23
CA ASP A 46 4.65 -8.05 -18.47
C ASP A 46 3.56 -7.97 -17.38
N HIS A 47 3.93 -7.54 -16.17
CA HIS A 47 3.06 -7.50 -14.99
C HIS A 47 3.23 -6.20 -14.20
N ARG A 48 2.11 -5.58 -13.85
CA ARG A 48 2.04 -4.39 -12.98
C ARG A 48 0.93 -4.54 -11.94
N ILE A 49 1.18 -4.06 -10.73
CA ILE A 49 0.17 -3.92 -9.67
C ILE A 49 0.00 -2.43 -9.42
N GLU A 50 -1.21 -1.90 -9.61
CA GLU A 50 -1.50 -0.51 -9.31
C GLU A 50 -1.83 -0.34 -7.83
N LEU A 51 -1.11 0.55 -7.16
CA LEU A 51 -1.41 0.92 -5.79
C LEU A 51 -2.49 2.01 -5.79
N PRO A 52 -3.47 1.95 -4.87
CA PRO A 52 -4.46 3.00 -4.74
C PRO A 52 -3.76 4.35 -4.52
N HIS A 53 -4.01 5.31 -5.41
CA HIS A 53 -3.47 6.66 -5.24
C HIS A 53 -4.16 7.32 -4.04
N THR A 54 -3.38 7.97 -3.18
CA THR A 54 -3.95 8.83 -2.13
C THR A 54 -3.77 10.28 -2.60
N ASP A 55 -4.85 11.06 -2.52
CA ASP A 55 -4.82 12.48 -2.89
C ASP A 55 -4.08 13.33 -1.83
N ASP A 56 -3.52 12.70 -0.79
CA ASP A 56 -2.79 13.39 0.25
C ASP A 56 -1.39 13.76 -0.26
N PRO A 57 -1.07 15.05 -0.44
CA PRO A 57 0.22 15.49 -0.96
C PRO A 57 1.40 15.15 -0.04
N THR A 58 1.14 14.72 1.20
CA THR A 58 2.16 14.22 2.15
C THR A 58 2.48 12.73 1.97
N CYS A 59 1.60 11.96 1.30
CA CYS A 59 1.77 10.54 0.98
C CYS A 59 2.54 10.30 -0.33
N ARG A 60 3.73 10.91 -0.49
CA ARG A 60 4.56 10.70 -1.69
C ARG A 60 5.52 9.52 -1.61
N LEU A 61 5.46 8.76 -0.51
CA LEU A 61 6.38 7.67 -0.25
C LEU A 61 5.69 6.34 -0.53
N ALA A 62 5.99 5.80 -1.71
CA ALA A 62 5.75 4.42 -2.01
C ALA A 62 6.93 3.59 -1.50
N THR A 63 6.66 2.57 -0.71
CA THR A 63 7.66 1.58 -0.27
C THR A 63 7.10 0.20 -0.45
N SER A 64 7.98 -0.77 -0.72
CA SER A 64 7.59 -2.15 -0.93
C SER A 64 8.66 -3.11 -0.45
N ALA A 65 8.24 -4.28 0.02
CA ALA A 65 9.13 -5.38 0.39
C ALA A 65 8.53 -6.70 -0.09
N PRO A 66 9.31 -7.57 -0.78
CA PRO A 66 8.88 -8.93 -1.07
C PRO A 66 9.08 -9.85 0.14
N THR A 67 8.25 -10.88 0.26
CA THR A 67 8.54 -11.97 1.22
C THR A 67 9.81 -12.72 0.80
N PRO A 68 10.51 -13.38 1.75
CA PRO A 68 11.72 -14.14 1.45
C PRO A 68 11.51 -15.22 0.37
N ASP A 69 10.32 -15.82 0.32
CA ASP A 69 9.93 -16.83 -0.66
C ASP A 69 9.35 -16.26 -1.96
N LYS A 70 9.27 -14.92 -2.06
CA LYS A 70 8.77 -14.15 -3.21
C LYS A 70 7.32 -14.46 -3.61
N LYS A 71 6.53 -15.10 -2.74
CA LYS A 71 5.11 -15.35 -3.00
C LYS A 71 4.26 -14.09 -2.84
N PHE A 72 4.67 -13.21 -1.93
CA PHE A 72 3.93 -11.98 -1.64
C PHE A 72 4.83 -10.75 -1.75
N ILE A 73 4.19 -9.62 -2.01
CA ILE A 73 4.80 -8.29 -1.92
C ILE A 73 3.92 -7.40 -1.05
N ALA A 74 4.51 -6.84 0.01
CA ALA A 74 3.88 -5.75 0.74
C ALA A 74 4.22 -4.46 0.03
N ALA A 75 3.23 -3.58 -0.11
CA ALA A 75 3.40 -2.26 -0.65
C ALA A 75 2.58 -1.27 0.17
N SER A 76 3.21 -0.15 0.52
CA SER A 76 2.55 0.97 1.18
C SER A 76 2.49 2.17 0.25
N ASN A 77 1.37 2.88 0.32
CA ASN A 77 1.24 4.22 -0.24
C ASN A 77 0.81 5.18 0.88
N GLY A 78 1.74 5.54 1.75
CA GLY A 78 1.47 6.39 2.91
C GLY A 78 0.95 5.62 4.13
N LEU A 79 -0.34 5.75 4.45
CA LEU A 79 -0.96 5.25 5.68
C LEU A 79 -1.59 3.84 5.55
N VAL A 80 -1.52 3.25 4.37
CA VAL A 80 -2.15 1.95 4.10
C VAL A 80 -1.10 0.99 3.57
N VAL A 81 -1.00 -0.18 4.20
CA VAL A 81 -0.16 -1.28 3.73
C VAL A 81 -1.05 -2.33 3.09
N ASN A 82 -0.72 -2.72 1.86
CA ASN A 82 -1.40 -3.77 1.12
C ASN A 82 -0.44 -4.93 0.91
N LEU A 83 -0.93 -6.16 1.03
CA LEU A 83 -0.19 -7.37 0.65
C LEU A 83 -0.80 -7.94 -0.63
N TYR A 84 0.03 -8.17 -1.63
CA TYR A 84 -0.37 -8.77 -2.89
C TYR A 84 0.28 -10.13 -3.08
N ASP A 85 -0.51 -11.07 -3.59
CA ASP A 85 -0.03 -12.35 -4.10
C ASP A 85 0.58 -12.14 -5.49
N VAL A 86 1.85 -12.51 -5.66
CA VAL A 86 2.61 -12.21 -6.88
C VAL A 86 2.09 -13.01 -8.08
N ALA A 87 1.63 -14.24 -7.86
CA ALA A 87 1.16 -15.12 -8.94
C ALA A 87 -0.23 -14.72 -9.44
N THR A 88 -1.14 -14.41 -8.52
CA THR A 88 -2.55 -14.10 -8.84
C THR A 88 -2.80 -12.61 -9.01
N LYS A 89 -1.90 -11.75 -8.50
CA LYS A 89 -2.04 -10.28 -8.45
C LYS A 89 -3.18 -9.81 -7.54
N GLU A 90 -3.76 -10.70 -6.74
CA GLU A 90 -4.84 -10.37 -5.82
C GLU A 90 -4.29 -9.71 -4.55
N CYS A 91 -5.01 -8.71 -4.04
CA CYS A 91 -4.75 -8.17 -2.72
C CYS A 91 -5.27 -9.15 -1.64
N ARG A 92 -4.35 -9.74 -0.88
CA ARG A 92 -4.66 -10.71 0.17
C ARG A 92 -4.98 -10.04 1.50
N MET A 93 -4.44 -8.86 1.73
CA MET A 93 -4.56 -8.18 3.02
C MET A 93 -4.42 -6.67 2.83
N VAL A 94 -5.26 -5.92 3.53
CA VAL A 94 -5.20 -4.46 3.61
C VAL A 94 -5.10 -4.09 5.09
N SER A 95 -4.03 -3.42 5.46
CA SER A 95 -3.81 -2.84 6.79
C SER A 95 -4.15 -1.37 6.76
N ARG A 96 -5.24 -0.99 7.43
CA ARG A 96 -5.62 0.41 7.66
C ARG A 96 -5.44 0.75 9.14
N GLY A 97 -5.63 2.03 9.47
CA GLY A 97 -5.56 2.51 10.86
C GLY A 97 -4.19 3.02 11.31
N LEU A 98 -3.19 3.04 10.42
CA LEU A 98 -1.90 3.67 10.73
C LEU A 98 -2.10 5.19 10.89
N THR A 99 -1.60 5.74 11.99
CA THR A 99 -1.66 7.17 12.29
C THR A 99 -0.51 7.95 11.67
N MET A 100 0.57 7.26 11.28
CA MET A 100 1.78 7.84 10.72
C MET A 100 2.15 7.20 9.37
N PRO A 101 2.71 7.97 8.42
CA PRO A 101 3.18 7.45 7.13
C PRO A 101 4.21 6.33 7.29
N VAL A 102 4.07 5.28 6.50
CA VAL A 102 5.03 4.18 6.44
C VAL A 102 6.28 4.63 5.70
N ARG A 103 7.44 4.43 6.32
CA ARG A 103 8.76 4.73 5.77
C ARG A 103 9.50 3.48 5.33
N GLY A 104 9.19 2.33 5.92
CA GLY A 104 9.84 1.08 5.59
C GLY A 104 8.97 -0.13 5.87
N LEU A 105 9.19 -1.15 5.06
CA LEU A 105 8.58 -2.46 5.17
C LEU A 105 9.71 -3.49 5.13
N ASP A 106 9.63 -4.52 5.96
CA ASP A 106 10.55 -5.64 5.91
C ASP A 106 9.86 -6.93 6.37
N PHE A 107 10.34 -8.07 5.86
CA PHE A 107 9.79 -9.38 6.19
C PHE A 107 10.81 -10.25 6.89
N SER A 108 10.36 -10.87 7.98
CA SER A 108 11.07 -11.97 8.62
C SER A 108 10.24 -13.26 8.52
N PRO A 109 10.84 -14.41 8.18
CA PRO A 109 10.12 -15.68 8.21
C PRO A 109 9.80 -16.07 9.66
N LEU A 110 8.58 -16.55 9.90
CA LEU A 110 8.23 -17.17 11.18
C LEU A 110 8.77 -18.61 11.20
N LEU A 111 9.57 -18.94 12.22
CA LEU A 111 10.12 -20.29 12.44
C LEU A 111 9.09 -21.22 13.13
N THR A 112 7.81 -21.12 12.77
CA THR A 112 6.74 -21.98 13.29
C THR A 112 6.54 -23.18 12.37
N GLU A 113 6.07 -24.31 12.91
CA GLU A 113 5.81 -25.53 12.13
C GLU A 113 4.77 -25.32 11.02
N THR A 114 3.87 -24.35 11.19
CA THR A 114 2.84 -23.96 10.21
C THR A 114 3.35 -22.98 9.15
N GLY A 115 4.57 -22.45 9.30
CA GLY A 115 5.10 -21.35 8.51
C GLY A 115 4.38 -20.02 8.76
N GLY A 116 4.81 -18.99 8.03
CA GLY A 116 4.26 -17.63 8.12
C GLY A 116 5.32 -16.55 7.98
N TYR A 117 4.91 -15.30 8.15
CA TYR A 117 5.78 -14.14 8.08
C TYR A 117 5.48 -13.14 9.18
N THR A 118 6.50 -12.50 9.70
CA THR A 118 6.36 -11.24 10.45
C THR A 118 6.66 -10.10 9.49
N LEU A 119 5.67 -9.26 9.23
CA LEU A 119 5.83 -8.00 8.54
C LEU A 119 6.17 -6.92 9.56
N MET A 120 7.36 -6.33 9.43
CA MET A 120 7.79 -5.17 10.20
C MET A 120 7.48 -3.90 9.41
N ILE A 121 6.83 -2.94 10.06
CA ILE A 121 6.43 -1.66 9.48
C ILE A 121 7.08 -0.56 10.31
N SER A 122 7.95 0.23 9.68
CA SER A 122 8.47 1.45 10.29
C SER A 122 7.67 2.65 9.80
N SER A 123 7.16 3.44 10.75
CA SER A 123 6.33 4.60 10.47
C SER A 123 6.84 5.83 11.22
N SER A 124 6.75 6.99 10.57
CA SER A 124 7.13 8.27 11.17
C SER A 124 6.38 9.43 10.54
N GLU A 125 6.07 10.43 11.37
CA GLU A 125 5.42 11.67 10.91
C GLU A 125 6.35 12.49 10.00
N SER A 126 7.65 12.49 10.29
CA SER A 126 8.66 13.19 9.48
C SER A 126 9.99 12.44 9.42
N ASP A 127 10.93 12.93 8.62
CA ASP A 127 12.30 12.41 8.58
C ASP A 127 13.21 13.03 9.67
N ARG A 128 12.67 13.93 10.50
CA ARG A 128 13.43 14.56 11.60
C ARG A 128 13.72 13.54 12.70
N SER A 129 14.89 13.67 13.33
CA SER A 129 15.32 12.83 14.45
C SER A 129 14.30 12.81 15.58
N ASP A 130 13.73 13.98 15.88
CA ASP A 130 12.89 14.25 17.05
C ASP A 130 11.40 14.04 16.76
N SER A 131 11.06 13.45 15.62
CA SER A 131 9.66 13.13 15.30
C SER A 131 9.25 11.77 15.82
N ASP A 132 7.96 11.65 16.10
CA ASP A 132 7.36 10.40 16.55
C ASP A 132 7.59 9.28 15.53
N LYS A 133 8.04 8.14 16.05
CA LYS A 133 8.36 6.94 15.29
C LYS A 133 7.71 5.76 15.97
N ALA A 134 7.12 4.90 15.15
CA ALA A 134 6.60 3.63 15.61
C ALA A 134 7.11 2.49 14.74
N LEU A 135 7.46 1.39 15.42
CA LEU A 135 7.67 0.09 14.80
C LEU A 135 6.45 -0.77 15.11
N ILE A 136 5.84 -1.29 14.05
CA ILE A 136 4.65 -2.13 14.14
C ILE A 136 5.01 -3.50 13.61
N PHE A 137 4.66 -4.53 14.37
CA PHE A 137 4.86 -5.92 13.99
C PHE A 137 3.52 -6.56 13.68
N LEU A 138 3.45 -7.20 12.51
CA LEU A 138 2.26 -7.89 12.08
C LEU A 138 2.57 -9.34 11.72
N GLU A 139 1.86 -10.27 12.36
CA GLU A 139 1.96 -11.69 12.07
C GLU A 139 1.00 -12.09 10.95
N LEU A 140 1.56 -12.74 9.94
CA LEU A 140 0.87 -13.24 8.77
C LEU A 140 1.02 -14.76 8.71
N GLY A 141 -0.08 -15.44 8.40
CA GLY A 141 -0.09 -16.86 8.08
C GLY A 141 0.64 -17.17 6.78
N PRO A 142 0.83 -18.46 6.46
CA PRO A 142 1.47 -18.90 5.22
C PRO A 142 0.71 -18.50 3.94
N ASP A 143 -0.57 -18.17 4.07
CA ASP A 143 -1.45 -17.67 3.01
C ASP A 143 -1.39 -16.14 2.83
N GLY A 144 -0.57 -15.44 3.62
CA GLY A 144 -0.44 -13.99 3.59
C GLY A 144 -1.57 -13.25 4.31
N ARG A 145 -2.46 -13.93 5.04
CA ARG A 145 -3.50 -13.28 5.85
C ARG A 145 -3.02 -13.03 7.26
N ARG A 146 -3.58 -12.02 7.93
CA ARG A 146 -3.32 -11.78 9.36
C ARG A 146 -3.72 -12.99 10.19
N VAL A 147 -2.85 -13.40 11.13
CA VAL A 147 -3.15 -14.46 12.10
C VAL A 147 -4.26 -14.01 13.06
N VAL A 148 -4.22 -12.75 13.50
CA VAL A 148 -5.28 -12.11 14.28
C VAL A 148 -5.97 -11.08 13.39
N GLN A 149 -7.23 -11.35 13.01
CA GLN A 149 -8.04 -10.40 12.25
C GLN A 149 -8.81 -9.48 13.21
N PRO A 150 -8.81 -8.15 12.97
CA PRO A 150 -9.62 -7.24 13.75
C PRO A 150 -11.10 -7.53 13.53
N GLN A 151 -11.92 -7.36 14.56
CA GLN A 151 -13.37 -7.43 14.40
C GLN A 151 -13.85 -6.21 13.63
N LEU A 152 -14.23 -6.42 12.37
CA LEU A 152 -14.80 -5.40 11.51
C LEU A 152 -16.24 -5.13 11.93
N LEU A 153 -16.60 -3.85 12.04
CA LEU A 153 -17.99 -3.45 12.25
C LEU A 153 -18.73 -3.52 10.92
N ASN A 154 -19.95 -4.05 10.94
CA ASN A 154 -20.86 -3.85 9.81
C ASN A 154 -21.46 -2.44 9.92
N ILE A 155 -20.77 -1.47 9.34
CA ILE A 155 -21.12 -0.04 9.46
C ILE A 155 -22.55 0.23 9.01
N ASP A 156 -22.98 -0.37 7.89
CA ASP A 156 -24.31 -0.13 7.34
C ASP A 156 -25.39 -0.73 8.25
N GLU A 157 -25.17 -1.92 8.81
CA GLU A 157 -26.09 -2.53 9.78
C GLU A 157 -26.18 -1.74 11.09
N VAL A 158 -25.05 -1.31 11.65
CA VAL A 158 -25.01 -0.51 12.89
C VAL A 158 -25.67 0.85 12.68
N LEU A 159 -25.45 1.47 11.52
CA LEU A 159 -26.08 2.73 11.15
C LEU A 159 -27.60 2.60 11.03
N GLU A 160 -28.10 1.58 10.34
CA GLU A 160 -29.54 1.37 10.19
C GLU A 160 -30.19 1.02 11.53
N LEU A 161 -29.62 0.10 12.32
CA LEU A 161 -30.14 -0.27 13.64
C LEU A 161 -30.19 0.91 14.62
N SER A 162 -29.19 1.80 14.57
CA SER A 162 -29.12 2.96 15.48
C SER A 162 -30.05 4.10 15.07
N MET A 163 -30.34 4.24 13.77
CA MET A 163 -31.17 5.31 13.23
C MET A 163 -32.65 4.94 13.12
N ASP A 164 -32.98 3.63 13.05
CA ASP A 164 -34.35 3.12 12.89
C ASP A 164 -35.38 3.72 13.87
N PRO A 165 -35.09 3.89 15.19
CA PRO A 165 -36.03 4.48 16.12
C PRO A 165 -36.35 5.95 15.80
N VAL A 166 -35.35 6.70 15.33
CA VAL A 166 -35.47 8.13 14.98
C VAL A 166 -36.22 8.28 13.66
N THR A 167 -35.87 7.45 12.67
CA THR A 167 -36.55 7.41 11.37
C THR A 167 -38.03 7.03 11.53
N SER A 168 -38.34 6.03 12.35
CA SER A 168 -39.71 5.62 12.63
C SER A 168 -40.56 6.71 13.26
N GLN A 169 -40.01 7.49 14.20
CA GLN A 169 -40.73 8.61 14.83
C GLN A 169 -40.97 9.78 13.84
N LEU A 170 -39.97 10.13 13.04
CA LEU A 170 -40.09 11.19 12.03
C LEU A 170 -41.07 10.81 10.90
N ASN A 171 -41.07 9.55 10.49
CA ASN A 171 -42.04 9.03 9.52
C ASN A 171 -43.48 9.18 10.01
N GLY A 172 -43.72 8.98 11.31
CA GLY A 172 -45.04 9.17 11.93
C GLY A 172 -45.52 10.63 12.01
N LEU A 173 -44.61 11.60 11.94
CA LEU A 173 -44.91 13.03 12.07
C LEU A 173 -45.00 13.76 10.72
N GLY A 174 -44.15 13.41 9.75
CA GLY A 174 -43.98 14.18 8.50
C GLY A 174 -44.04 13.36 7.21
N GLY A 175 -44.27 12.05 7.30
CA GLY A 175 -44.21 11.14 6.14
C GLY A 175 -42.78 10.79 5.70
N SER A 176 -42.65 9.67 4.98
CA SER A 176 -41.37 9.03 4.69
C SER A 176 -40.37 9.88 3.89
N ALA A 177 -40.86 10.64 2.90
CA ALA A 177 -39.98 11.43 2.03
C ALA A 177 -39.34 12.63 2.75
N ALA A 178 -40.08 13.31 3.63
CA ALA A 178 -39.58 14.44 4.40
C ALA A 178 -38.55 13.99 5.45
N ALA A 179 -38.85 12.89 6.15
CA ALA A 179 -37.96 12.27 7.13
C ALA A 179 -36.61 11.84 6.55
N SER A 180 -36.60 11.23 5.35
CA SER A 180 -35.35 10.84 4.69
C SER A 180 -34.47 12.05 4.39
N SER A 181 -35.04 13.09 3.77
CA SER A 181 -34.27 14.28 3.37
C SER A 181 -33.63 15.01 4.57
N LEU A 182 -34.29 15.01 5.73
CA LEU A 182 -33.78 15.62 6.96
C LEU A 182 -32.65 14.81 7.59
N LEU A 183 -32.70 13.49 7.48
CA LEU A 183 -31.73 12.58 8.12
C LEU A 183 -30.51 12.29 7.25
N ASP A 184 -30.53 12.59 5.95
CA ASP A 184 -29.42 12.30 5.03
C ASP A 184 -28.09 12.91 5.49
N THR A 185 -28.12 14.16 5.96
CA THR A 185 -26.92 14.84 6.48
C THR A 185 -26.41 14.15 7.75
N THR A 186 -27.32 13.76 8.65
CA THR A 186 -26.98 13.08 9.90
C THR A 186 -26.42 11.68 9.64
N ARG A 187 -27.02 10.94 8.71
CA ARG A 187 -26.59 9.61 8.27
C ARG A 187 -25.18 9.66 7.69
N ALA A 188 -24.89 10.64 6.83
CA ALA A 188 -23.56 10.84 6.27
C ALA A 188 -22.49 11.15 7.34
N GLN A 189 -22.82 12.01 8.31
CA GLN A 189 -21.91 12.32 9.42
C GLN A 189 -21.68 11.12 10.33
N TYR A 190 -22.73 10.36 10.65
CA TYR A 190 -22.63 9.18 11.50
C TYR A 190 -21.79 8.07 10.83
N LYS A 191 -22.00 7.84 9.53
CA LYS A 191 -21.19 6.92 8.74
C LYS A 191 -19.70 7.26 8.81
N LYS A 192 -19.35 8.53 8.62
CA LYS A 192 -17.96 9.01 8.74
C LYS A 192 -17.35 8.75 10.13
N VAL A 193 -18.14 8.85 11.20
CA VAL A 193 -17.68 8.55 12.56
C VAL A 193 -17.49 7.05 12.76
N LEU A 194 -18.40 6.21 12.25
CA LEU A 194 -18.26 4.76 12.28
C LEU A 194 -17.05 4.28 11.48
N ASP A 195 -16.81 4.84 10.29
CA ASP A 195 -15.62 4.57 9.47
C ASP A 195 -14.34 4.88 10.28
N ARG A 196 -14.32 6.02 10.98
CA ARG A 196 -13.20 6.40 11.85
C ARG A 196 -13.02 5.44 13.03
N LEU A 197 -14.11 5.02 13.66
CA LEU A 197 -14.05 4.10 14.79
C LEU A 197 -13.57 2.70 14.36
N GLN A 198 -14.01 2.24 13.18
CA GLN A 198 -13.50 1.01 12.60
C GLN A 198 -12.00 1.10 12.31
N ALA A 199 -11.52 2.21 11.74
CA ALA A 199 -10.08 2.41 11.55
C ALA A 199 -9.29 2.38 12.87
N ILE A 200 -9.86 2.89 13.97
CA ILE A 200 -9.25 2.82 15.31
C ILE A 200 -9.20 1.38 15.84
N LEU A 201 -10.27 0.60 15.66
CA LEU A 201 -10.30 -0.81 16.06
C LEU A 201 -9.27 -1.64 15.28
N GLU A 202 -9.17 -1.41 13.97
CA GLU A 202 -8.17 -2.06 13.12
C GLU A 202 -6.73 -1.70 13.50
N ALA A 203 -6.51 -0.50 14.04
CA ALA A 203 -5.22 -0.03 14.56
C ALA A 203 -4.90 -0.59 15.95
N LYS A 204 -5.91 -0.76 16.81
CA LYS A 204 -5.72 -1.14 18.23
C LYS A 204 -5.12 -2.54 18.39
N ASP A 205 -5.37 -3.43 17.43
CA ASP A 205 -4.83 -4.79 17.43
C ASP A 205 -3.39 -4.85 16.88
N LEU A 206 -2.78 -3.72 16.55
CA LEU A 206 -1.38 -3.64 16.16
C LEU A 206 -0.48 -3.56 17.40
N LEU A 207 0.47 -4.48 17.52
CA LEU A 207 1.56 -4.33 18.48
C LEU A 207 2.44 -3.16 18.03
N GLN A 208 2.26 -2.02 18.69
CA GLN A 208 3.01 -0.80 18.46
C GLN A 208 4.10 -0.67 19.53
N LEU A 209 5.36 -0.58 19.09
CA LEU A 209 6.47 -0.17 19.94
C LEU A 209 6.77 1.29 19.64
N ASP A 210 6.46 2.15 20.60
CA ASP A 210 6.80 3.56 20.53
C ASP A 210 8.30 3.74 20.74
N GLY A 211 8.93 4.46 19.81
CA GLY A 211 10.33 4.84 19.95
C GLY A 211 10.46 5.95 20.98
N ALA A 212 10.59 5.61 22.27
CA ALA A 212 10.95 6.60 23.28
C ALA A 212 12.41 7.03 23.04
N THR A 213 12.62 8.23 22.48
CA THR A 213 13.94 8.87 22.55
C THR A 213 14.14 9.32 23.99
N GLY A 214 14.76 8.47 24.81
CA GLY A 214 15.31 8.87 26.10
C GLY A 214 16.39 9.92 25.85
N TYR A 215 16.18 11.12 26.40
CA TYR A 215 17.21 12.15 26.54
C TYR A 215 18.35 11.68 27.45
#